data_AF-A0A0F9J531-F1
#
_entry.id   AF-A0A0F9J531-F1
#
_cell.length_a   1.000
_cell.length_b   1.000
_cell.length_c   1.000
_cell.angle_alpha   90.00
_cell.angle_beta   90.00
_cell.angle_gamma   90.00
#
_symmetry.space_group_name_H-M   'P 1'
#
loop_
_entity.id
_entity.type
_entity.pdbx_description
1 polymer ?
#
loop_
_entity_poly.entity_id
_entity_poly.type
_entity_poly.pdbx_seq_one_letter_code
_entity_poly.pdbx_strand_id
1 'polypeptide(L)'
;MATKGKTKEAPATEVPVEVRTVQVAEDGTKKYKCQYCGKWIKADSWEEAMAGDYCHQLREERGFTTVTLAEHRQSMSADDVPESEDGRPYVKVAVLHKICVRESIPVSRMVKAFGGDRSIDGALHEKFTPVYVGRARYVHPDCAEEWGLQFMRAITGGRSSNSNSGTAEQKEVEEALS
;
A
#
# COMPACT_ATOMS: atom_id res chain seq x y z
N MET A 1 51.39 -32.81 28.59
CA MET A 1 50.09 -32.16 28.85
C MET A 1 50.15 -30.75 28.26
N ALA A 2 49.43 -30.50 27.16
CA ALA A 2 49.54 -29.26 26.39
C ALA A 2 48.26 -28.42 26.52
N THR A 3 48.39 -27.20 27.01
CA THR A 3 47.32 -26.21 27.19
C THR A 3 47.04 -25.49 25.86
N LYS A 4 45.82 -25.64 25.32
CA LYS A 4 45.33 -24.91 24.14
C LYS A 4 44.92 -23.49 24.53
N GLY A 5 45.60 -22.48 23.99
CA GLY A 5 45.25 -21.07 24.11
C GLY A 5 44.03 -20.72 23.25
N LYS A 6 43.07 -19.99 23.85
CA LYS A 6 41.84 -19.53 23.22
C LYS A 6 42.04 -18.09 22.71
N THR A 7 42.13 -17.91 21.40
CA THR A 7 42.25 -16.60 20.77
C THR A 7 40.94 -15.83 20.95
N LYS A 8 41.00 -14.64 21.56
CA LYS A 8 39.88 -13.70 21.65
C LYS A 8 39.76 -12.97 20.31
N GLU A 9 38.68 -13.20 19.58
CA GLU A 9 38.27 -12.35 18.46
C GLU A 9 37.90 -10.96 18.97
N ALA A 10 38.40 -9.93 18.28
CA ALA A 10 38.08 -8.55 18.57
C ALA A 10 36.66 -8.22 18.10
N PRO A 11 35.89 -7.41 18.86
CA PRO A 11 34.55 -7.01 18.47
C PRO A 11 34.59 -6.17 17.19
N ALA A 12 33.71 -6.53 16.24
CA ALA A 12 33.52 -5.80 14.99
C ALA A 12 33.17 -4.33 15.30
N THR A 13 33.94 -3.41 14.74
CA THR A 13 33.69 -1.98 14.86
C THR A 13 32.48 -1.63 14.00
N GLU A 14 31.35 -1.31 14.64
CA GLU A 14 30.14 -0.87 13.95
C GLU A 14 30.41 0.48 13.28
N VAL A 15 30.34 0.50 11.95
CA VAL A 15 30.40 1.75 11.17
C VAL A 15 29.04 2.43 11.31
N PRO A 16 28.96 3.65 11.85
CA PRO A 16 27.69 4.36 11.97
C PRO A 16 27.14 4.64 10.57
N VAL A 17 26.03 3.99 10.24
CA VAL A 17 25.28 4.27 9.01
C VAL A 17 24.58 5.61 9.23
N GLU A 18 25.07 6.67 8.58
CA GLU A 18 24.36 7.95 8.49
C GLU A 18 23.02 7.71 7.77
N VAL A 19 21.95 7.56 8.55
CA VAL A 19 20.59 7.48 8.02
C VAL A 19 20.28 8.84 7.40
N ARG A 20 20.28 8.93 6.07
CA ARG A 20 19.82 10.13 5.36
C ARG A 20 18.36 10.40 5.72
N THR A 21 18.12 11.39 6.56
CA THR A 21 16.80 11.75 7.11
C THR A 21 16.04 12.76 6.24
N VAL A 22 16.67 13.32 5.20
CA VAL A 22 16.09 14.37 4.34
C VAL A 22 16.28 14.01 2.86
N GLN A 23 15.22 14.17 2.07
CA GLN A 23 15.22 14.14 0.61
C GLN A 23 14.66 15.45 0.06
N VAL A 24 15.29 15.99 -0.97
CA VAL A 24 14.77 17.15 -1.72
C VAL A 24 14.27 16.61 -3.06
N ALA A 25 12.97 16.79 -3.33
CA ALA A 25 12.40 16.45 -4.63
C ALA A 25 12.81 17.48 -5.70
N GLU A 26 12.61 17.14 -6.98
CA GLU A 26 12.99 18.01 -8.12
C GLU A 26 12.28 19.37 -8.11
N ASP A 27 11.11 19.44 -7.48
CA ASP A 27 10.31 20.66 -7.27
C ASP A 27 10.79 21.51 -6.07
N GLY A 28 11.89 21.12 -5.41
CA GLY A 28 12.42 21.78 -4.22
C GLY A 28 11.73 21.37 -2.91
N THR A 29 10.70 20.50 -2.96
CA THR A 29 9.98 20.05 -1.77
C THR A 29 10.89 19.19 -0.90
N LYS A 30 11.04 19.56 0.37
CA LYS A 30 11.75 18.75 1.37
C LYS A 30 10.82 17.67 1.92
N LYS A 31 11.32 16.44 1.96
CA LYS A 31 10.71 15.28 2.59
C LYS A 31 11.63 14.79 3.70
N TYR A 32 11.05 14.44 4.84
CA TYR A 32 11.78 13.93 6.00
C TYR A 32 11.37 12.48 6.24
N LYS A 33 12.29 11.65 6.71
CA LYS A 33 11.95 10.28 7.08
C LYS A 33 11.43 10.28 8.52
N CYS A 34 10.22 9.78 8.75
CA CYS A 34 9.64 9.69 10.08
C CYS A 34 10.56 8.86 10.98
N GLN A 35 11.00 9.42 12.10
CA GLN A 35 11.96 8.76 12.98
C GLN A 35 11.42 7.46 13.60
N TYR A 36 10.09 7.32 13.70
CA TYR A 36 9.44 6.16 14.31
C TYR A 36 9.08 5.07 13.30
N CYS A 37 8.45 5.44 12.19
CA CYS A 37 7.91 4.48 11.22
C CYS A 37 8.65 4.45 9.89
N GLY A 38 9.68 5.28 9.70
CA GLY A 38 10.47 5.34 8.48
C GLY A 38 9.74 5.92 7.26
N LYS A 39 8.48 6.34 7.39
CA LYS A 39 7.67 6.92 6.29
C LYS A 39 8.18 8.31 5.93
N TRP A 40 8.27 8.62 4.64
CA TRP A 40 8.52 9.99 4.18
C TRP A 40 7.32 10.90 4.48
N ILE A 41 7.56 11.98 5.21
CA ILE A 41 6.62 13.05 5.55
C ILE A 41 7.06 14.34 4.84
N LYS A 42 6.10 15.19 4.47
CA LYS A 42 6.42 16.48 3.82
C LYS A 42 6.78 17.51 4.89
N ALA A 43 7.55 18.52 4.52
CA ALA A 43 8.08 19.53 5.43
C ALA A 43 7.02 20.34 6.20
N ASP A 44 5.83 20.47 5.63
CA ASP A 44 4.68 21.22 6.15
C ASP A 44 3.98 20.54 7.33
N SER A 45 4.22 19.24 7.60
CA SER A 45 3.62 18.52 8.74
C SER A 45 4.45 18.63 10.03
N TRP A 46 5.12 19.76 10.28
CA TRP A 46 6.08 19.88 11.37
C TRP A 46 5.41 20.07 12.73
N GLU A 47 5.17 18.96 13.43
CA GLU A 47 5.16 18.93 14.89
C GLU A 47 6.25 17.96 15.37
N GLU A 48 7.03 18.45 16.34
CA GLU A 48 8.10 17.80 17.10
C GLU A 48 8.80 16.55 16.50
N ALA A 49 10.05 16.77 16.07
CA ALA A 49 11.06 15.73 15.84
C ALA A 49 10.79 14.73 14.69
N MET A 50 10.46 15.21 13.48
CA MET A 50 10.30 14.33 12.31
C MET A 50 9.35 13.15 12.60
N ALA A 51 8.27 13.38 13.35
CA ALA A 51 7.21 12.42 13.55
C ALA A 51 6.13 12.66 12.50
N GLY A 52 5.56 11.59 11.93
CA GLY A 52 4.31 11.73 11.18
C GLY A 52 3.11 11.80 12.14
N ASP A 53 2.06 12.55 11.79
CA ASP A 53 0.88 12.86 12.62
C ASP A 53 0.34 11.64 13.39
N TYR A 54 0.16 10.50 12.71
CA TYR A 54 -0.34 9.29 13.36
C TYR A 54 0.60 8.72 14.43
N CYS A 55 1.91 8.77 14.21
CA CYS A 55 2.89 8.31 15.20
C CYS A 55 2.97 9.28 16.38
N HIS A 56 2.82 10.58 16.12
CA HIS A 56 2.72 11.60 17.17
C HIS A 56 1.48 11.36 18.04
N GLN A 57 0.31 11.22 17.42
CA GLN A 57 -0.96 10.95 18.11
C GLN A 57 -0.87 9.70 18.99
N LEU A 58 -0.33 8.59 18.49
CA LEU A 58 -0.17 7.36 19.28
C LEU A 58 0.78 7.54 20.48
N ARG A 59 1.79 8.41 20.36
CA ARG A 59 2.68 8.74 21.47
C ARG A 59 1.94 9.55 22.53
N GLU A 60 1.26 10.62 22.13
CA GLU A 60 0.55 11.53 23.04
C GLU A 60 -0.65 10.85 23.71
N GLU A 61 -1.48 10.15 22.95
CA GLU A 61 -2.73 9.58 23.47
C GLU A 61 -2.54 8.24 24.16
N ARG A 62 -1.57 7.43 23.71
CA ARG A 62 -1.38 6.05 24.20
C ARG A 62 -0.05 5.80 24.90
N GLY A 63 0.80 6.83 25.00
CA GLY A 63 2.11 6.70 25.63
C GLY A 63 3.05 5.74 24.89
N PHE A 64 2.86 5.53 23.58
CA PHE A 64 3.67 4.57 22.84
C PHE A 64 5.11 5.05 22.75
N THR A 65 6.05 4.16 23.09
CA THR A 65 7.49 4.39 22.91
C THR A 65 7.88 4.13 21.46
N THR A 66 9.11 4.50 21.08
CA THR A 66 9.64 4.18 19.74
C THR A 66 9.57 2.69 19.42
N VAL A 67 9.85 1.82 20.41
CA VAL A 67 9.81 0.36 20.25
C VAL A 67 8.36 -0.11 20.04
N THR A 68 7.42 0.33 20.86
CA THR A 68 6.02 -0.10 20.72
C THR A 68 5.35 0.50 19.49
N LEU A 69 5.78 1.66 19.02
CA LEU A 69 5.36 2.19 17.70
C LEU A 69 5.87 1.31 16.56
N ALA A 70 7.12 0.85 16.61
CA ALA A 70 7.67 -0.04 15.58
C ALA A 70 6.93 -1.39 15.57
N GLU A 71 6.73 -2.00 16.74
CA GLU A 71 5.97 -3.25 16.90
C GLU A 71 4.51 -3.09 16.46
N HIS A 72 3.83 -2.01 16.86
CA HIS A 72 2.46 -1.70 16.43
C HIS A 72 2.37 -1.53 14.91
N ARG A 73 3.39 -0.94 14.28
CA ARG A 73 3.42 -0.83 12.81
C ARG A 73 3.64 -2.17 12.13
N GLN A 74 4.49 -3.03 12.69
CA GLN A 74 4.72 -4.39 12.20
C GLN A 74 3.48 -5.26 12.38
N SER A 75 2.76 -5.16 13.50
CA SER A 75 1.51 -5.90 13.71
C SER A 75 0.37 -5.42 12.78
N MET A 76 0.39 -4.14 12.38
CA MET A 76 -0.52 -3.62 11.35
C MET A 76 -0.19 -4.09 9.92
N SER A 77 1.02 -4.58 9.66
CA SER A 77 1.34 -5.35 8.46
C SER A 77 1.09 -6.82 8.76
N ALA A 78 -0.18 -7.22 8.74
CA ALA A 78 -0.50 -8.64 8.67
C ALA A 78 0.04 -9.19 7.34
N ASP A 79 0.85 -10.24 7.44
CA ASP A 79 1.55 -10.89 6.32
C ASP A 79 0.71 -11.97 5.63
N ASP A 80 -0.46 -12.29 6.16
CA ASP A 80 -1.36 -13.31 5.63
C ASP A 80 -2.04 -12.79 4.36
N VAL A 81 -1.41 -13.07 3.21
CA VAL A 81 -2.00 -12.80 1.90
C VAL A 81 -3.22 -13.72 1.72
N PRO A 82 -4.43 -13.19 1.49
CA PRO A 82 -5.60 -14.03 1.25
C PRO A 82 -5.39 -14.93 0.03
N GLU A 83 -6.01 -16.11 0.03
CA GLU A 83 -6.04 -17.02 -1.10
C GLU A 83 -7.44 -17.04 -1.73
N SER A 84 -7.51 -17.13 -3.07
CA SER A 84 -8.75 -17.28 -3.84
C SER A 84 -9.31 -18.69 -3.70
N GLU A 85 -10.53 -18.89 -4.21
CA GLU A 85 -11.18 -20.21 -4.23
C GLU A 85 -10.34 -21.25 -4.99
N ASP A 86 -9.60 -20.82 -6.01
CA ASP A 86 -8.66 -21.65 -6.78
C ASP A 86 -7.30 -21.87 -6.08
N GLY A 87 -7.10 -21.37 -4.85
CA GLY A 87 -5.85 -21.45 -4.10
C GLY A 87 -4.74 -20.49 -4.58
N ARG A 88 -5.07 -19.50 -5.44
CA ARG A 88 -4.10 -18.49 -5.89
C ARG A 88 -4.04 -17.32 -4.90
N PRO A 89 -2.86 -16.77 -4.59
CA PRO A 89 -2.77 -15.64 -3.67
C PRO A 89 -3.38 -14.38 -4.29
N TYR A 90 -4.12 -13.62 -3.50
CA TYR A 90 -4.65 -12.33 -3.91
C TYR A 90 -3.52 -11.35 -4.24
N VAL A 91 -3.80 -10.42 -5.14
CA VAL A 91 -2.83 -9.42 -5.59
C VAL A 91 -3.00 -8.14 -4.79
N LYS A 92 -1.89 -7.66 -4.21
CA LYS A 92 -1.88 -6.35 -3.53
C LYS A 92 -2.22 -5.26 -4.54
N VAL A 93 -3.14 -4.35 -4.20
CA VAL A 93 -3.57 -3.25 -5.10
C VAL A 93 -2.39 -2.38 -5.56
N ALA A 94 -1.37 -2.21 -4.72
CA ALA A 94 -0.15 -1.49 -5.11
C ALA A 94 0.64 -2.18 -6.24
N VAL A 95 0.58 -3.51 -6.32
CA VAL A 95 1.15 -4.29 -7.43
C VAL A 95 0.30 -4.14 -8.67
N LEU A 96 -1.03 -4.28 -8.56
CA LEU A 96 -1.94 -4.05 -9.66
C LEU A 96 -1.79 -2.64 -10.27
N HIS A 97 -1.64 -1.61 -9.44
CA HIS A 97 -1.34 -0.25 -9.91
C HIS A 97 -0.08 -0.18 -10.78
N LYS A 98 1.01 -0.86 -10.40
CA LYS A 98 2.24 -0.92 -11.22
C LYS A 98 2.00 -1.62 -12.56
N ILE A 99 1.17 -2.66 -12.58
CA ILE A 99 0.77 -3.35 -13.81
C ILE A 99 -0.02 -2.38 -14.69
N CYS A 100 -1.05 -1.71 -14.17
CA CYS A 100 -1.83 -0.72 -14.91
C CYS A 100 -0.95 0.38 -15.52
N VAL A 101 0.03 0.90 -14.77
CA VAL A 101 0.98 1.90 -15.28
C VAL A 101 1.82 1.35 -16.44
N ARG A 102 2.33 0.12 -16.32
CA ARG A 102 3.09 -0.54 -17.40
C ARG A 102 2.23 -0.76 -18.64
N GLU A 103 0.97 -1.15 -18.46
CA GLU A 103 0.01 -1.45 -19.52
C GLU A 103 -0.72 -0.20 -20.05
N SER A 104 -0.29 1.00 -19.65
CA SER A 104 -0.90 2.29 -20.02
C SER A 104 -2.40 2.38 -19.70
N ILE A 105 -2.87 1.69 -18.66
CA ILE A 105 -4.24 1.78 -18.14
C ILE A 105 -4.31 2.95 -17.16
N PRO A 106 -5.17 3.96 -17.38
CA PRO A 106 -5.30 5.08 -16.46
C PRO A 106 -5.71 4.63 -15.06
N VAL A 107 -5.04 5.16 -14.03
CA VAL A 107 -5.36 4.88 -12.62
C VAL A 107 -6.83 5.17 -12.29
N SER A 108 -7.43 6.16 -12.95
CA SER A 108 -8.85 6.48 -12.81
C SER A 108 -9.76 5.31 -13.19
N ARG A 109 -9.39 4.49 -14.18
CA ARG A 109 -10.17 3.31 -14.57
C ARG A 109 -10.04 2.18 -13.56
N MET A 110 -8.83 1.96 -13.02
CA MET A 110 -8.61 1.02 -11.92
C MET A 110 -9.44 1.41 -10.68
N VAL A 111 -9.44 2.69 -10.30
CA VAL A 111 -10.25 3.18 -9.16
C VAL A 111 -11.75 3.05 -9.42
N LYS A 112 -12.20 3.29 -10.66
CA LYS A 112 -13.59 3.06 -11.06
C LYS A 112 -13.98 1.59 -10.96
N ALA A 113 -13.13 0.67 -11.39
CA ALA A 113 -13.37 -0.76 -11.27
C ALA A 113 -13.62 -1.19 -9.81
N PHE A 114 -12.93 -0.54 -8.86
CA PHE A 114 -13.11 -0.78 -7.42
C PHE A 114 -14.35 -0.12 -6.81
N GLY A 115 -15.14 0.67 -7.55
CA GLY A 115 -16.26 1.41 -6.98
C GLY A 115 -15.87 2.73 -6.30
N GLY A 116 -14.86 3.42 -6.84
CA GLY A 116 -14.43 4.71 -6.32
C GLY A 116 -13.40 4.63 -5.18
N ASP A 117 -13.18 5.75 -4.49
CA ASP A 117 -12.26 5.75 -3.35
C ASP A 117 -12.85 4.92 -2.21
N ARG A 118 -12.06 3.96 -1.71
CA ARG A 118 -12.46 3.00 -0.67
C ARG A 118 -13.64 2.09 -1.00
N SER A 119 -14.00 1.94 -2.27
CA SER A 119 -15.10 1.07 -2.71
C SER A 119 -16.47 1.45 -2.13
N ILE A 120 -16.68 2.75 -1.88
CA ILE A 120 -17.93 3.28 -1.32
C ILE A 120 -19.12 2.99 -2.24
N ASP A 121 -18.91 3.02 -3.56
CA ASP A 121 -19.97 2.83 -4.55
C ASP A 121 -20.16 1.36 -4.96
N GLY A 122 -19.40 0.44 -4.35
CA GLY A 122 -19.36 -0.97 -4.72
C GLY A 122 -18.54 -1.24 -5.98
N ALA A 123 -17.77 -2.31 -5.97
CA ALA A 123 -16.95 -2.68 -7.13
C ALA A 123 -17.84 -2.99 -8.35
N LEU A 124 -17.39 -2.63 -9.55
CA LEU A 124 -18.13 -2.92 -10.79
C LEU A 124 -18.24 -4.42 -11.04
N HIS A 125 -17.31 -5.21 -10.49
CA HIS A 125 -17.28 -6.65 -10.55
C HIS A 125 -16.78 -7.21 -9.21
N GLU A 126 -17.31 -8.35 -8.77
CA GLU A 126 -17.00 -8.95 -7.45
C GLU A 126 -15.50 -9.18 -7.22
N LYS A 127 -14.77 -9.68 -8.22
CA LYS A 127 -13.31 -9.86 -8.21
C LYS A 127 -12.51 -8.59 -7.92
N PHE A 128 -13.07 -7.42 -8.25
CA PHE A 128 -12.47 -6.11 -7.96
C PHE A 128 -12.80 -5.58 -6.56
N THR A 129 -13.57 -6.31 -5.76
CA THR A 129 -13.87 -5.96 -4.36
C THR A 129 -12.61 -6.11 -3.51
N PRO A 130 -12.09 -5.03 -2.89
CA PRO A 130 -10.88 -5.14 -2.10
C PRO A 130 -11.09 -5.88 -0.78
N VAL A 131 -10.25 -6.88 -0.52
CA VAL A 131 -10.09 -7.50 0.80
C VAL A 131 -9.04 -6.72 1.57
N TYR A 132 -9.37 -6.34 2.81
CA TYR A 132 -8.49 -5.58 3.69
C TYR A 132 -7.77 -6.52 4.65
N VAL A 133 -6.43 -6.57 4.56
CA VAL A 133 -5.58 -7.27 5.53
C VAL A 133 -4.62 -6.26 6.13
N GLY A 134 -4.85 -5.93 7.40
CA GLY A 134 -4.18 -4.82 8.07
C GLY A 134 -4.40 -3.51 7.30
N ARG A 135 -3.30 -2.90 6.82
CA ARG A 135 -3.35 -1.66 6.02
C ARG A 135 -3.31 -1.89 4.51
N ALA A 136 -3.11 -3.13 4.09
CA ALA A 136 -3.02 -3.48 2.69
C ALA A 136 -4.40 -3.81 2.13
N ARG A 137 -4.59 -3.44 0.86
CA ARG A 137 -5.74 -3.82 0.05
C ARG A 137 -5.29 -4.88 -0.94
N TYR A 138 -6.05 -5.95 -1.00
CA TYR A 138 -5.84 -7.10 -1.89
C TYR A 138 -7.06 -7.26 -2.78
N VAL A 139 -6.86 -7.70 -4.02
CA VAL A 139 -7.94 -8.02 -4.98
C VAL A 139 -7.69 -9.39 -5.58
N HIS A 140 -8.73 -9.96 -6.18
CA HIS A 140 -8.65 -11.29 -6.79
C HIS A 140 -7.50 -11.33 -7.84
N PRO A 141 -6.76 -12.45 -7.95
CA PRO A 141 -5.63 -12.55 -8.88
C PRO A 141 -5.99 -12.24 -10.34
N ASP A 142 -7.18 -12.64 -10.80
CA ASP A 142 -7.67 -12.36 -12.16
C ASP A 142 -7.72 -10.86 -12.52
N CYS A 143 -7.78 -9.96 -11.54
CA CYS A 143 -7.70 -8.52 -11.80
C CYS A 143 -6.35 -8.11 -12.42
N ALA A 144 -5.30 -8.90 -12.20
CA ALA A 144 -3.96 -8.70 -12.78
C ALA A 144 -3.73 -9.50 -14.07
N GLU A 145 -4.70 -10.30 -14.50
CA GLU A 145 -4.64 -11.10 -15.73
C GLU A 145 -5.30 -10.37 -16.90
N GLU A 146 -5.14 -10.91 -18.11
CA GLU A 146 -5.59 -10.25 -19.35
C GLU A 146 -7.08 -9.88 -19.30
N TRP A 147 -7.94 -10.76 -18.78
CA TRP A 147 -9.36 -10.48 -18.58
C TRP A 147 -9.59 -9.22 -17.73
N GLY A 148 -8.95 -9.12 -16.56
CA GLY A 148 -9.11 -7.99 -15.65
C GLY A 148 -8.53 -6.69 -16.21
N LEU A 149 -7.43 -6.78 -16.96
CA LEU A 149 -6.83 -5.66 -17.66
C LEU A 149 -7.74 -5.15 -18.79
N GLN A 150 -8.34 -6.05 -19.57
CA GLN A 150 -9.31 -5.70 -20.61
C GLN A 150 -10.58 -5.09 -20.01
N PHE A 151 -11.09 -5.67 -18.92
CA PHE A 151 -12.21 -5.09 -18.18
C PHE A 151 -11.94 -3.64 -17.79
N MET A 152 -10.78 -3.35 -17.17
CA MET A 152 -10.39 -1.98 -16.83
C MET A 152 -10.20 -1.08 -18.06
N ARG A 153 -9.74 -1.62 -19.20
CA ARG A 153 -9.62 -0.87 -20.46
C ARG A 153 -10.98 -0.52 -21.07
N ALA A 154 -11.97 -1.39 -20.90
CA ALA A 154 -13.32 -1.21 -21.41
C ALA A 154 -14.13 -0.17 -20.64
N ILE A 155 -13.78 0.12 -19.37
CA ILE A 155 -14.47 1.15 -18.57
C ILE A 155 -14.39 2.51 -19.25
N THR A 156 -15.55 3.00 -19.69
CA THR A 156 -15.75 4.33 -20.28
C THR A 156 -16.25 5.35 -19.25
N GLY A 157 -16.22 6.64 -19.62
CA GLY A 157 -16.74 7.74 -18.81
C GLY A 157 -15.68 8.53 -18.06
N GLY A 158 -15.84 9.86 -18.01
CA GLY A 158 -15.11 10.78 -17.13
C GLY A 158 -15.64 10.72 -15.69
N ARG A 159 -15.24 11.64 -14.82
CA ARG A 159 -15.82 11.79 -13.46
C ARG A 159 -17.35 11.86 -13.59
N SER A 160 -18.06 10.78 -13.29
CA SER A 160 -19.49 10.86 -13.02
C SER A 160 -19.59 11.64 -11.72
N SER A 161 -19.86 12.93 -11.84
CA SER A 161 -20.35 13.76 -10.76
C SER A 161 -21.62 13.11 -10.24
N ASN A 162 -21.47 12.27 -9.23
CA ASN A 162 -22.45 11.76 -8.27
C ASN A 162 -23.92 11.97 -8.71
N SER A 163 -24.35 11.27 -9.77
CA SER A 163 -25.76 11.13 -10.10
C SER A 163 -26.13 9.69 -9.77
N ASN A 164 -26.75 9.54 -8.62
CA ASN A 164 -27.30 8.32 -8.07
C ASN A 164 -28.37 7.72 -9.02
N SER A 165 -27.93 6.94 -10.00
CA SER A 165 -28.73 6.06 -10.87
C SER A 165 -27.74 5.11 -11.54
N GLY A 166 -27.64 3.82 -11.26
CA GLY A 166 -28.68 2.83 -11.04
C GLY A 166 -28.38 1.68 -12.01
N THR A 167 -27.90 0.55 -11.49
CA THR A 167 -28.14 -0.86 -11.90
C THR A 167 -28.19 -1.31 -13.39
N ALA A 168 -27.99 -0.46 -14.39
CA ALA A 168 -28.15 -0.81 -15.81
C ALA A 168 -26.82 -1.10 -16.53
N GLU A 169 -25.73 -0.41 -16.17
CA GLU A 169 -24.45 -0.51 -16.90
C GLU A 169 -23.68 -1.83 -16.64
N GLN A 170 -24.03 -2.59 -15.60
CA GLN A 170 -23.34 -3.84 -15.26
C GLN A 170 -23.67 -4.98 -16.25
N LYS A 171 -24.83 -4.95 -16.91
CA LYS A 171 -25.31 -6.09 -17.72
C LYS A 171 -24.74 -6.12 -19.15
N GLU A 172 -24.42 -4.96 -19.73
CA GLU A 172 -23.88 -4.88 -21.10
C GLU A 172 -22.39 -5.26 -21.20
N VAL A 173 -21.62 -5.10 -20.12
CA VAL A 173 -20.18 -5.45 -20.13
C VAL A 173 -19.95 -6.95 -19.94
N GLU A 174 -20.84 -7.63 -19.19
CA GLU A 174 -20.74 -9.09 -18.96
C GLU A 174 -21.10 -9.90 -20.23
N GLU A 175 -22.05 -9.41 -21.03
CA GLU A 175 -22.45 -10.04 -22.32
C GLU A 175 -21.41 -9.84 -23.42
N ALA A 176 -20.58 -8.79 -23.35
CA ALA A 176 -19.53 -8.52 -24.34
C ALA A 176 -18.22 -9.31 -24.11
N LEU A 177 -18.09 -9.98 -22.96
CA LEU A 177 -16.86 -10.69 -22.55
C LEU A 177 -17.06 -12.19 -22.29
N SER A 178 -18.27 -12.70 -22.53
CA SER A 178 -18.59 -14.14 -22.57
C SER A 178 -18.40 -14.70 -23.98
#